data_AF-A0AAJ2PRH5-F1
#
_entry.id   AF-A0AAJ2PRH5-F1
#
_cell.length_a   1.000
_cell.length_b   1.000
_cell.length_c   1.000
_cell.angle_alpha   90.00
_cell.angle_beta   90.00
_cell.angle_gamma   90.00
#
_symmetry.space_group_name_H-M   'P 1'
#
loop_
_entity.id
_entity.type
_entity.pdbx_description
1 polymer ?
#
loop_
_entity_poly.entity_id
_entity_poly.type
_entity_poly.pdbx_seq_one_letter_code
_entity_poly.pdbx_strand_id
1 'polypeptide(L)'
;MNSTRTRRGTAAALTVLLAAALGAAGAGASNADSAAPKTQQIASSTLGSDYKITLTALRSTEDEYAASVRLQVYTRSAGAWKESDRVTVGDVDGWFWYPLTGKGAVCQLSTAGTEPAPLTVSLLLTPSLGCSDPAHFVVKQGRVYAG
;
A
#
# COMPACT_ATOMS: atom_id res chain seq x y z
N MET A 1 -65.28 -13.37 -52.58
CA MET A 1 -65.36 -11.89 -52.45
C MET A 1 -63.92 -11.39 -52.33
N ASN A 2 -63.22 -11.18 -53.45
CA ASN A 2 -63.16 -9.98 -54.28
C ASN A 2 -62.56 -8.75 -53.57
N SER A 3 -61.31 -8.41 -53.96
CA SER A 3 -60.67 -7.09 -54.13
C SER A 3 -60.69 -6.11 -52.93
N THR A 4 -59.68 -5.27 -52.67
CA THR A 4 -59.22 -4.19 -53.56
C THR A 4 -57.97 -3.48 -52.99
N ARG A 5 -57.16 -2.94 -53.90
CA ARG A 5 -55.89 -2.21 -53.77
C ARG A 5 -56.02 -0.75 -53.26
N THR A 6 -54.84 -0.14 -53.04
CA THR A 6 -54.44 1.28 -53.32
C THR A 6 -54.90 2.35 -52.31
N ARG A 7 -54.21 3.47 -52.01
CA ARG A 7 -53.25 4.36 -52.71
C ARG A 7 -52.59 5.31 -51.65
N ARG A 8 -51.27 5.57 -51.70
CA ARG A 8 -50.56 6.84 -52.05
C ARG A 8 -50.91 8.16 -51.31
N GLY A 9 -49.85 8.86 -50.88
CA GLY A 9 -49.76 10.34 -50.76
C GLY A 9 -48.71 10.79 -49.72
N THR A 10 -47.44 11.04 -50.06
CA THR A 10 -46.78 12.35 -50.37
C THR A 10 -47.07 13.52 -49.42
N ALA A 11 -46.04 13.99 -48.70
CA ALA A 11 -45.72 15.43 -48.54
C ALA A 11 -44.34 15.61 -47.87
N ALA A 12 -43.50 16.41 -48.51
CA ALA A 12 -42.25 16.95 -47.99
C ALA A 12 -42.52 18.18 -47.11
N ALA A 13 -41.64 18.51 -46.16
CA ALA A 13 -41.27 19.89 -45.84
C ALA A 13 -40.11 19.98 -44.83
N LEU A 14 -39.24 20.95 -45.12
CA LEU A 14 -38.04 21.38 -44.42
C LEU A 14 -38.29 21.90 -43.00
N THR A 15 -37.27 21.82 -42.13
CA THR A 15 -36.87 22.93 -41.24
C THR A 15 -35.39 22.80 -40.86
N VAL A 16 -34.62 23.83 -41.22
CA VAL A 16 -33.24 24.07 -40.77
C VAL A 16 -33.34 24.89 -39.49
N LEU A 17 -32.68 24.45 -38.40
CA LEU A 17 -32.37 25.30 -37.25
C LEU A 17 -30.94 25.03 -36.79
N LEU A 18 -30.05 25.98 -37.11
CA LEU A 18 -28.74 26.14 -36.49
C LEU A 18 -28.94 26.70 -35.07
N ALA A 19 -28.50 25.97 -34.05
CA ALA A 19 -28.33 26.49 -32.70
C ALA A 19 -26.85 26.38 -32.32
N ALA A 20 -26.22 27.55 -32.16
CA ALA A 20 -24.86 27.69 -31.67
C ALA A 20 -24.78 27.24 -30.21
N ALA A 21 -23.91 26.27 -29.91
CA ALA A 21 -23.52 25.94 -28.55
C ALA A 21 -22.18 26.61 -28.24
N LEU A 22 -22.23 27.84 -27.69
CA LEU A 22 -21.13 28.39 -26.90
C LEU A 22 -21.41 28.06 -25.43
N GLY A 23 -20.40 27.51 -24.75
CA GLY A 23 -20.31 27.57 -23.29
C GLY A 23 -20.42 26.23 -22.58
N ALA A 24 -19.29 25.54 -22.46
CA ALA A 24 -18.97 24.81 -21.25
C ALA A 24 -17.47 24.96 -20.99
N ALA A 25 -17.11 26.05 -20.29
CA ALA A 25 -15.86 26.08 -19.54
C ALA A 25 -15.98 25.03 -18.44
N GLY A 26 -15.72 23.78 -18.79
CA GLY A 26 -15.60 22.69 -17.84
C GLY A 26 -14.41 23.00 -16.95
N ALA A 27 -14.70 23.34 -15.69
CA ALA A 27 -13.73 23.41 -14.63
C ALA A 27 -12.80 22.20 -14.73
N GLY A 28 -11.51 22.46 -14.98
CA GLY A 28 -10.49 21.42 -14.89
C GLY A 28 -10.52 20.91 -13.46
N ALA A 29 -11.16 19.76 -13.24
CA ALA A 29 -10.93 18.98 -12.05
C ALA A 29 -9.44 18.65 -12.07
N SER A 30 -8.65 19.36 -11.26
CA SER A 30 -7.31 18.94 -10.92
C SER A 30 -7.47 17.55 -10.33
N ASN A 31 -7.20 16.52 -11.13
CA ASN A 31 -6.96 15.19 -10.62
C ASN A 31 -5.75 15.36 -9.71
N ALA A 32 -5.98 15.49 -8.41
CA ALA A 32 -4.96 15.26 -7.41
C ALA A 32 -4.59 13.79 -7.62
N ASP A 33 -3.54 13.58 -8.42
CA ASP A 33 -2.97 12.28 -8.70
C ASP A 33 -2.54 11.74 -7.34
N SER A 34 -3.42 10.92 -6.74
CA SER A 34 -3.14 10.29 -5.46
C SER A 34 -2.03 9.31 -5.75
N ALA A 35 -0.78 9.76 -5.53
CA ALA A 35 0.40 8.98 -5.83
C ALA A 35 0.23 7.59 -5.20
N ALA A 36 0.39 6.54 -6.02
CA ALA A 36 0.21 5.17 -5.56
C ALA A 36 1.06 4.93 -4.29
N PRO A 37 0.53 4.23 -3.27
CA PRO A 37 1.25 4.00 -2.02
C PRO A 37 2.64 3.43 -2.28
N LYS A 38 3.68 4.17 -1.90
CA LYS A 38 5.07 3.73 -2.09
C LYS A 38 5.46 2.81 -0.93
N THR A 39 5.93 1.61 -1.26
CA THR A 39 6.38 0.64 -0.26
C THR A 39 7.78 0.15 -0.59
N GLN A 40 8.56 -0.19 0.44
CA GLN A 40 9.90 -0.74 0.28
C GLN A 40 10.21 -1.74 1.39
N GLN A 41 10.63 -2.95 1.03
CA GLN A 41 11.17 -3.89 2.02
C GLN A 41 12.53 -3.39 2.50
N ILE A 42 12.67 -3.18 3.80
CA ILE A 42 13.91 -2.64 4.41
C ILE A 42 14.73 -3.74 5.10
N ALA A 43 14.09 -4.84 5.51
CA ALA A 43 14.76 -6.01 6.07
C ALA A 43 13.98 -7.29 5.81
N SER A 44 14.68 -8.42 5.80
CA SER A 44 14.07 -9.75 5.87
C SER A 44 14.98 -10.69 6.66
N SER A 45 14.41 -11.56 7.47
CA SER A 45 15.11 -12.64 8.18
C SER A 45 14.26 -13.90 8.16
N THR A 46 14.90 -15.07 8.16
CA THR A 46 14.22 -16.36 8.24
C THR A 46 14.63 -17.05 9.54
N LEU A 47 13.65 -17.47 10.34
CA LEU A 47 13.86 -18.19 11.59
C LEU A 47 13.67 -19.68 11.32
N GLY A 48 14.77 -20.41 11.29
CA GLY A 48 14.75 -21.84 10.97
C GLY A 48 14.10 -22.10 9.61
N SER A 49 13.15 -23.04 9.57
CA SER A 49 12.37 -23.38 8.37
C SER A 49 10.94 -22.84 8.37
N ASP A 50 10.50 -22.28 9.49
CA ASP A 50 9.06 -22.20 9.79
C ASP A 50 8.52 -20.77 9.64
N TYR A 51 9.36 -19.77 9.92
CA TYR A 51 8.98 -18.36 9.84
C TYR A 51 9.92 -17.54 8.97
N LYS A 52 9.34 -16.61 8.22
CA LYS A 52 10.06 -15.49 7.61
C LYS A 52 9.49 -14.20 8.19
N ILE A 53 10.37 -13.29 8.59
CA ILE A 53 10.03 -11.95 9.06
C ILE A 53 10.47 -10.95 8.01
N THR A 54 9.62 -9.98 7.69
CA THR A 54 10.00 -8.82 6.88
C THR A 54 9.67 -7.54 7.59
N LEU A 55 10.51 -6.52 7.38
CA LEU A 55 10.19 -5.15 7.70
C LEU A 55 9.94 -4.41 6.38
N THR A 56 8.79 -3.74 6.29
CA THR A 56 8.37 -2.97 5.12
C THR A 56 8.09 -1.53 5.52
N ALA A 57 8.79 -0.58 4.90
CA ALA A 57 8.46 0.83 4.97
C ALA A 57 7.31 1.16 4.02
N LEU A 58 6.39 2.01 4.48
CA LEU A 58 5.28 2.53 3.70
C LEU A 58 5.29 4.04 3.80
N ARG A 59 5.37 4.72 2.66
CA ARG A 59 5.30 6.19 2.62
C ARG A 59 3.88 6.61 2.95
N SER A 60 3.71 7.64 3.76
CA SER A 60 2.40 8.22 4.00
C SER A 60 1.81 8.76 2.69
N THR A 61 0.49 8.69 2.58
CA THR A 61 -0.27 9.31 1.49
C THR A 61 -0.57 10.79 1.77
N GLU A 62 -0.39 11.24 3.02
CA GLU A 62 -0.69 12.60 3.47
C GLU A 62 0.59 13.44 3.64
N ASP A 63 1.69 12.83 4.11
CA ASP A 63 3.00 13.47 4.23
C ASP A 63 4.08 12.67 3.47
N GLU A 64 4.62 13.29 2.43
CA GLU A 64 5.60 12.65 1.57
C GLU A 64 6.95 12.35 2.27
N TYR A 65 7.23 12.97 3.42
CA TYR A 65 8.42 12.73 4.22
C TYR A 65 8.19 11.70 5.32
N ALA A 66 6.93 11.41 5.64
CA ALA A 66 6.55 10.47 6.68
C ALA A 66 6.42 9.03 6.17
N ALA A 67 6.62 8.09 7.08
CA ALA A 67 6.53 6.67 6.81
C ALA A 67 6.04 5.89 8.03
N SER A 68 5.37 4.79 7.74
CA SER A 68 5.01 3.74 8.67
C SER A 68 5.89 2.51 8.43
N VAL A 69 6.17 1.73 9.47
CA VAL A 69 6.89 0.45 9.35
C VAL A 69 5.96 -0.70 9.70
N ARG A 70 5.83 -1.67 8.79
CA ARG A 70 5.16 -2.94 9.04
C ARG A 70 6.18 -4.02 9.33
N LEU A 71 5.95 -4.75 10.41
CA LEU A 71 6.58 -6.05 10.68
C LEU A 71 5.59 -7.13 10.26
N GLN A 72 5.97 -7.96 9.29
CA GLN A 72 5.15 -9.06 8.82
C GLN A 72 5.82 -10.40 9.12
N VAL A 73 5.01 -11.35 9.57
CA VAL A 73 5.39 -12.74 9.77
C VAL A 73 4.78 -13.57 8.65
N TYR A 74 5.57 -14.46 8.07
CA TYR A 74 5.13 -15.43 7.10
C TYR A 74 5.40 -16.83 7.62
N THR A 75 4.46 -17.75 7.42
CA THR A 75 4.64 -19.18 7.64
C THR A 75 4.70 -19.92 6.32
N ARG A 76 5.31 -21.10 6.31
CA ARG A 76 5.30 -21.97 5.13
C ARG A 76 3.98 -22.74 5.03
N SER A 77 3.28 -22.57 3.93
CA SER A 77 2.04 -23.30 3.62
C SER A 77 2.02 -23.70 2.15
N ALA A 78 1.86 -24.99 1.88
CA ALA A 78 1.90 -25.56 0.52
C ALA A 78 3.17 -25.17 -0.26
N GLY A 79 4.33 -25.17 0.40
CA GLY A 79 5.63 -24.84 -0.20
C GLY A 79 5.90 -23.34 -0.42
N ALA A 80 4.92 -22.47 -0.17
CA ALA A 80 5.05 -21.02 -0.31
C ALA A 80 5.03 -20.31 1.05
N TRP A 81 5.69 -19.14 1.12
CA TRP A 81 5.54 -18.22 2.24
C TRP A 81 4.19 -17.52 2.15
N LYS A 82 3.38 -17.64 3.20
CA LYS A 82 2.10 -16.93 3.34
C LYS A 82 2.14 -16.08 4.59
N GLU A 83 1.68 -14.84 4.46
CA GLU A 83 1.60 -13.94 5.61
C GLU A 83 0.66 -14.53 6.66
N SER A 84 1.14 -14.68 7.88
CA SER A 84 0.38 -15.22 9.00
C SER A 84 -0.07 -14.13 9.97
N ASP A 85 0.74 -13.08 10.13
CA ASP A 85 0.41 -11.95 11.00
C ASP A 85 1.21 -10.70 10.64
N ARG A 86 0.77 -9.54 11.13
CA ARG A 86 1.39 -8.24 10.88
C ARG A 86 1.09 -7.25 12.00
N VAL A 87 2.10 -6.46 12.35
CA VAL A 87 1.97 -5.31 13.28
C VAL A 87 2.73 -4.08 12.76
N THR A 88 2.43 -2.91 13.31
CA THR A 88 3.19 -1.68 13.09
C THR A 88 4.35 -1.60 14.09
N VAL A 89 5.52 -1.17 13.63
CA VAL A 89 6.66 -0.86 14.50
C VAL A 89 6.67 0.65 14.77
N GLY A 90 6.55 1.03 16.04
CA GLY A 90 6.39 2.43 16.44
C GLY A 90 5.04 3.01 15.99
N ASP A 91 5.01 4.32 15.82
CA ASP A 91 3.80 5.05 15.44
C ASP A 91 3.55 5.00 13.92
N VAL A 92 2.28 5.08 13.54
CA VAL A 92 1.88 5.33 12.14
C VAL A 92 2.39 6.70 11.73
N ASP A 93 3.10 6.74 10.60
CA ASP A 93 3.72 7.94 10.04
C ASP A 93 4.74 8.61 10.98
N GLY A 94 5.23 7.87 11.99
CA GLY A 94 6.24 8.32 12.94
C GLY A 94 7.68 8.24 12.44
N TRP A 95 7.92 7.70 11.24
CA TRP A 95 9.26 7.52 10.68
C TRP A 95 9.52 8.48 9.52
N PHE A 96 10.80 8.79 9.26
CA PHE A 96 11.20 9.55 8.08
C PHE A 96 11.46 8.62 6.90
N TRP A 97 10.72 8.80 5.81
CA TRP A 97 10.76 7.95 4.62
C TRP A 97 12.18 7.79 4.04
N TYR A 98 12.94 8.89 3.92
CA TYR A 98 14.25 8.85 3.27
C TYR A 98 15.34 8.15 4.11
N PRO A 99 15.51 8.44 5.42
CA PRO A 99 16.38 7.64 6.27
C PRO A 99 15.98 6.16 6.29
N LEU A 100 14.68 5.86 6.42
CA LEU A 100 14.16 4.50 6.55
C LEU A 100 14.34 3.66 5.27
N THR A 101 14.39 4.29 4.10
CA THR A 101 14.60 3.59 2.82
C THR A 101 16.04 3.67 2.31
N GLY A 102 16.91 4.35 3.06
CA GLY A 102 18.33 4.45 2.77
C GLY A 102 19.14 3.23 3.20
N LYS A 103 20.44 3.26 2.90
CA LYS A 103 21.39 2.25 3.40
C LYS A 103 21.57 2.42 4.91
N GLY A 104 21.59 1.31 5.65
CA GLY A 104 21.76 1.34 7.11
C GLY A 104 20.50 1.75 7.88
N ALA A 105 19.33 1.74 7.23
CA ALA A 105 18.05 2.06 7.88
C ALA A 105 17.70 1.14 9.06
N VAL A 106 18.20 -0.09 9.05
CA VAL A 106 17.94 -1.10 10.07
C VAL A 106 19.19 -1.22 10.92
N CYS A 107 19.17 -0.62 12.11
CA CYS A 107 20.27 -0.70 13.06
C CYS A 107 20.33 -2.07 13.73
N GLN A 108 19.17 -2.63 14.05
CA GLN A 108 19.07 -3.96 14.63
C GLN A 108 17.82 -4.67 14.11
N LEU A 109 18.00 -5.88 13.64
CA LEU A 109 16.96 -6.88 13.48
C LEU A 109 17.52 -8.21 13.98
N SER A 110 17.20 -8.56 15.22
CA SER A 110 17.66 -9.81 15.83
C SER A 110 16.49 -10.70 16.19
N THR A 111 16.72 -12.01 16.08
CA THR A 111 15.75 -13.03 16.42
C THR A 111 16.44 -14.31 16.90
N ALA A 112 15.77 -15.09 17.74
CA ALA A 112 16.22 -16.44 18.11
C ALA A 112 15.44 -17.51 17.34
N GLY A 113 16.13 -18.58 16.95
CA GLY A 113 15.52 -19.75 16.28
C GLY A 113 14.77 -20.70 17.21
N THR A 114 14.30 -20.21 18.35
CA THR A 114 13.55 -20.96 19.36
C THR A 114 12.10 -20.48 19.39
N GLU A 115 11.17 -21.33 19.81
CA GLU A 115 9.78 -20.95 20.02
C GLU A 115 9.52 -20.80 21.54
N PRO A 116 8.99 -19.67 22.03
CA PRO A 116 8.67 -18.44 21.28
C PRO A 116 9.94 -17.69 20.81
N ALA A 117 9.84 -17.02 19.66
CA ALA A 117 10.96 -16.33 19.03
C ALA A 117 10.97 -14.84 19.41
N PRO A 118 11.85 -14.40 20.32
CA PRO A 118 12.03 -12.96 20.57
C PRO A 118 12.51 -12.26 19.29
N LEU A 119 12.00 -11.06 19.07
CA LEU A 119 12.41 -10.14 18.01
C LEU A 119 12.81 -8.81 18.64
N THR A 120 13.88 -8.22 18.12
CA THR A 120 14.26 -6.85 18.47
C THR A 120 14.48 -6.06 17.19
N VAL A 121 13.85 -4.90 17.12
CA VAL A 121 13.90 -4.00 15.97
C VAL A 121 14.36 -2.63 16.44
N SER A 122 15.44 -2.12 15.85
CA SER A 122 15.86 -0.72 16.00
C SER A 122 16.17 -0.17 14.61
N LEU A 123 15.69 1.04 14.34
CA LEU A 123 15.73 1.66 13.02
C LEU A 123 16.39 3.03 13.10
N LEU A 124 17.01 3.46 12.02
CA LEU A 124 17.61 4.79 11.93
C LEU A 124 16.52 5.86 11.93
N LEU A 125 16.52 6.76 12.92
CA LEU A 125 15.64 7.92 12.97
C LEU A 125 16.09 8.94 11.93
N THR A 126 17.30 9.45 12.11
CA THR A 126 18.02 10.33 11.17
C THR A 126 19.52 10.08 11.34
N PRO A 127 20.37 10.45 10.35
CA PRO A 127 21.82 10.29 10.48
C PRO A 127 22.43 11.01 11.69
N SER A 128 21.83 12.10 12.16
CA SER A 128 22.33 12.88 13.30
C SER A 128 21.83 12.38 14.66
N LEU A 129 20.61 11.84 14.72
CA LEU A 129 20.05 11.26 15.95
C LEU A 129 20.49 9.82 16.18
N GLY A 130 20.81 9.10 15.10
CA GLY A 130 21.14 7.69 15.15
C GLY A 130 19.91 6.81 15.24
N CYS A 131 20.05 5.69 15.94
CA CYS A 131 19.07 4.62 15.99
C CYS A 131 17.99 4.89 17.05
N SER A 132 16.78 4.41 16.79
CA SER A 132 15.69 4.42 17.77
C SER A 132 16.01 3.51 18.96
N ASP A 133 15.33 3.76 20.07
CA ASP A 133 15.23 2.75 21.12
C ASP A 133 14.72 1.42 20.53
N PRO A 134 15.19 0.27 21.01
CA PRO A 134 14.76 -1.02 20.49
C PRO A 134 13.29 -1.30 20.82
N ALA A 135 12.51 -1.64 19.79
CA ALA A 135 11.19 -2.22 19.94
C ALA A 135 11.30 -3.74 20.08
N HIS A 136 10.66 -4.29 21.10
CA HIS A 136 10.66 -5.72 21.40
C HIS A 136 9.33 -6.36 21.02
N PHE A 137 9.43 -7.50 20.35
CA PHE A 137 8.29 -8.33 19.99
C PHE A 137 8.60 -9.79 20.29
N VAL A 138 7.57 -10.61 20.32
CA VAL A 138 7.68 -12.06 20.40
C VAL A 138 6.83 -12.66 19.30
N VAL A 139 7.41 -13.53 18.49
CA VAL A 139 6.65 -14.37 17.56
C VAL A 139 6.34 -15.70 18.22
N LYS A 140 5.05 -16.02 18.29
CA LYS A 140 4.55 -17.28 18.80
C LYS A 140 3.42 -17.80 17.93
N GLN A 141 3.55 -19.03 17.45
CA GLN A 141 2.58 -19.71 16.59
C GLN A 141 2.23 -18.88 15.35
N GLY A 142 3.25 -18.27 14.74
CA GLY A 142 3.11 -17.41 13.56
C GLY A 142 2.43 -16.05 13.81
N ARG A 143 2.20 -15.68 15.07
CA ARG A 143 1.60 -14.40 15.47
C ARG A 143 2.60 -13.52 16.21
N VAL A 144 2.44 -12.21 16.11
CA VAL A 144 3.29 -11.21 16.77
C VAL A 144 2.61 -10.70 18.03
N TYR A 145 3.39 -10.62 19.10
CA TYR A 145 2.98 -10.05 20.38
C TYR A 145 4.00 -8.98 20.79
N ALA A 146 3.56 -7.99 21.57
CA ALA A 146 4.50 -7.10 22.25
C ALA A 146 5.38 -7.93 23.21
N GLY A 147 6.68 -7.64 23.22
CA GLY A 147 7.69 -8.34 24.02
C GLY A 147 8.05 -7.63 25.30
#